data_AF-A0AA96HP18-F1
#
_entry.id   AF-A0AA96HP18-F1
#
_cell.length_a   1.000
_cell.length_b   1.000
_cell.length_c   1.000
_cell.angle_alpha   90.00
_cell.angle_beta   90.00
_cell.angle_gamma   90.00
#
_symmetry.space_group_name_H-M   'P 1'
#
loop_
_entity.id
_entity.type
_entity.pdbx_description
1 polymer ?
#
loop_
_entity_poly.entity_id
_entity_poly.type
_entity_poly.pdbx_seq_one_letter_code
_entity_poly.pdbx_strand_id
1 'polypeptide(L)'
;MGKNKILDKYLIPILMPIITAAIGIYGVHMGLSASEKALDRAAKFQVSHNLLEIRRSLFERVSIIYAKRDLAETLEKEMEFGFNNSSEILSRLKKGADKGDVAFKQVKRSRDAVQGVLDSKKELIILNSEYHSVVSMISISFGPETNKIVSKINSSKDVWWQVNSNEFDSLMQSMLDEMYYGL
;
A
#
# COMPACT_ATOMS: atom_id res chain seq x y z
N MET A 1 -26.32 40.84 26.49
CA MET A 1 -26.27 39.56 25.73
C MET A 1 -27.55 39.43 24.90
N GLY A 2 -27.47 39.17 23.58
CA GLY A 2 -28.59 38.49 22.90
C GLY A 2 -29.00 38.84 21.47
N LYS A 3 -28.49 39.88 20.77
CA LYS A 3 -29.00 40.21 19.41
C LYS A 3 -28.01 40.21 18.25
N ASN A 4 -26.69 40.36 18.47
CA ASN A 4 -25.70 40.34 17.38
C ASN A 4 -25.15 38.95 17.00
N LYS A 5 -25.49 37.89 17.76
CA LYS A 5 -24.98 36.53 17.47
C LYS A 5 -25.70 35.83 16.32
N ILE A 6 -26.81 36.37 15.84
CA ILE A 6 -27.59 35.76 14.74
C ILE A 6 -27.11 36.32 13.39
N LEU A 7 -26.77 37.61 13.30
CA LEU A 7 -26.23 38.19 12.05
C LEU A 7 -24.86 37.57 11.67
N ASP A 8 -23.92 37.47 12.61
CA ASP A 8 -22.58 36.93 12.29
C ASP A 8 -22.59 35.42 12.02
N LYS A 9 -23.54 34.68 12.61
CA LYS A 9 -23.59 33.23 12.46
C LYS A 9 -24.30 32.77 11.19
N TYR A 10 -25.20 33.59 10.64
CA TYR A 10 -26.04 33.18 9.50
C TYR A 10 -25.90 34.09 8.27
N LEU A 11 -25.63 35.40 8.42
CA LEU A 11 -25.54 36.32 7.29
C LEU A 11 -24.19 36.25 6.57
N ILE A 12 -23.08 36.15 7.32
CA ILE A 12 -21.71 36.09 6.78
C ILE A 12 -21.46 34.83 5.92
N PRO A 13 -21.88 33.61 6.33
CA PRO A 13 -21.71 32.42 5.50
C PRO A 13 -22.55 32.45 4.21
N ILE A 14 -23.61 33.26 4.16
CA ILE A 14 -24.51 33.37 2.99
C ILE A 14 -24.05 34.49 2.03
N LEU A 15 -23.54 35.60 2.56
CA LEU A 15 -23.07 36.73 1.76
C LEU A 15 -21.67 36.52 1.18
N MET A 16 -20.78 35.80 1.88
CA MET A 16 -19.43 35.47 1.38
C MET A 16 -19.47 34.75 0.02
N PRO A 17 -20.25 33.67 -0.17
CA PRO A 17 -20.36 33.00 -1.47
C PRO A 17 -20.85 33.89 -2.61
N ILE A 18 -21.76 34.83 -2.32
CA ILE A 18 -22.34 35.73 -3.32
C ILE A 18 -21.30 36.77 -3.78
N ILE A 19 -20.51 37.30 -2.84
CA ILE A 19 -19.41 38.22 -3.15
C ILE A 19 -18.26 37.48 -3.85
N THR A 20 -17.92 36.25 -3.44
CA THR A 20 -16.94 35.40 -4.13
C THR A 20 -17.39 35.04 -5.54
N ALA A 21 -18.69 34.77 -5.75
CA ALA A 21 -19.25 34.51 -7.07
C ALA A 21 -19.21 35.74 -7.99
N ALA A 22 -19.50 36.94 -7.46
CA ALA A 22 -19.45 38.18 -8.23
C ALA A 22 -18.02 38.57 -8.66
N ILE A 23 -17.02 38.37 -7.78
CA ILE A 23 -15.59 38.54 -8.13
C ILE A 23 -15.15 37.48 -9.14
N GLY A 24 -15.66 36.25 -9.02
CA GLY A 24 -15.46 35.18 -10.00
C GLY A 24 -15.92 35.54 -11.41
N ILE A 25 -17.08 36.20 -11.56
CA ILE A 25 -17.64 36.56 -12.87
C ILE A 25 -16.88 37.73 -13.53
N TYR A 26 -16.42 38.72 -12.75
CA TYR A 26 -15.64 39.84 -13.30
C TYR A 26 -14.21 39.42 -13.70
N GLY A 27 -13.59 38.49 -12.97
CA GLY A 27 -12.31 37.88 -13.34
C GLY A 27 -12.39 37.01 -14.60
N VAL A 28 -13.53 36.34 -14.84
CA VAL A 28 -13.79 35.55 -16.04
C VAL A 28 -13.82 36.42 -17.31
N HIS A 29 -14.27 37.67 -17.24
CA HIS A 29 -14.35 38.55 -18.42
C HIS A 29 -13.00 39.11 -18.90
N MET A 30 -12.05 39.39 -18.00
CA MET A 30 -10.66 39.70 -18.39
C MET A 30 -9.80 38.46 -18.64
N GLY A 31 -10.21 37.29 -18.15
CA GLY A 31 -9.52 36.02 -18.32
C GLY A 31 -9.65 35.40 -19.71
N LEU A 32 -10.66 35.74 -20.53
CA LEU A 32 -10.98 35.03 -21.78
C LEU A 32 -9.90 35.04 -22.87
N SER A 33 -8.94 35.98 -22.88
CA SER A 33 -7.78 35.97 -23.79
C SER A 33 -6.50 35.37 -23.18
N ALA A 34 -6.42 35.29 -21.85
CA ALA A 34 -5.43 34.49 -21.13
C ALA A 34 -5.90 33.04 -20.87
N SER A 35 -7.17 32.76 -21.17
CA SER A 35 -8.00 31.63 -20.70
C SER A 35 -7.50 30.29 -21.20
N GLU A 36 -7.25 30.09 -22.49
CA GLU A 36 -6.80 28.77 -22.95
C GLU A 36 -5.45 28.38 -22.34
N LYS A 37 -4.49 29.31 -22.26
CA LYS A 37 -3.18 29.04 -21.66
C LYS A 37 -3.24 28.92 -20.14
N ALA A 38 -4.12 29.66 -19.46
CA ALA A 38 -4.32 29.57 -18.02
C ALA A 38 -5.09 28.31 -17.62
N LEU A 39 -6.09 27.91 -18.40
CA LEU A 39 -6.88 26.68 -18.22
C LEU A 39 -6.02 25.45 -18.52
N ASP A 40 -5.21 25.48 -19.58
CA ASP A 40 -4.22 24.44 -19.88
C ASP A 40 -3.16 24.33 -18.78
N ARG A 41 -2.67 25.46 -18.24
CA ARG A 41 -1.78 25.46 -17.06
C ARG A 41 -2.46 24.93 -15.80
N ALA A 42 -3.72 25.28 -15.55
CA ALA A 42 -4.47 24.79 -14.40
C ALA A 42 -4.76 23.29 -14.51
N ALA A 43 -5.11 22.81 -15.70
CA ALA A 43 -5.31 21.39 -15.98
C ALA A 43 -4.00 20.61 -15.83
N LYS A 44 -2.89 21.11 -16.38
CA LYS A 44 -1.54 20.54 -16.20
C LYS A 44 -1.13 20.51 -14.73
N PHE A 45 -1.39 21.60 -14.00
CA PHE A 45 -1.12 21.68 -12.57
C PHE A 45 -1.94 20.65 -11.79
N GLN A 46 -3.24 20.52 -12.06
CA GLN A 46 -4.11 19.56 -11.39
C GLN A 46 -3.73 18.11 -11.70
N VAL A 47 -3.39 17.79 -12.94
CA VAL A 47 -2.89 16.46 -13.33
C VAL A 47 -1.56 16.17 -12.63
N SER A 48 -0.62 17.13 -12.61
CA SER A 48 0.67 16.97 -11.92
C SER A 48 0.51 16.81 -10.41
N HIS A 49 -0.46 17.50 -9.81
CA HIS A 49 -0.77 17.39 -8.39
C HIS A 49 -1.34 16.01 -8.05
N ASN A 50 -2.32 15.54 -8.82
CA ASN A 50 -2.90 14.19 -8.65
C ASN A 50 -1.84 13.10 -8.84
N LEU A 51 -0.96 13.24 -9.83
CA LEU A 51 0.13 12.29 -10.05
C LEU A 51 1.11 12.27 -8.87
N LEU A 52 1.47 13.44 -8.32
CA LEU A 52 2.34 13.52 -7.14
C LEU A 52 1.70 12.88 -5.90
N GLU A 53 0.40 13.07 -5.68
CA GLU A 53 -0.34 12.41 -4.59
C GLU A 53 -0.34 10.88 -4.74
N ILE A 54 -0.57 10.38 -5.96
CA ILE A 54 -0.49 8.94 -6.27
C ILE A 54 0.92 8.42 -5.99
N ARG A 55 1.96 9.11 -6.49
CA ARG A 55 3.37 8.73 -6.27
C ARG A 55 3.71 8.69 -4.77
N ARG A 56 3.28 9.69 -4.00
CA ARG A 56 3.47 9.73 -2.55
C ARG A 56 2.78 8.57 -1.84
N SER A 57 1.52 8.31 -2.18
CA SER A 57 0.76 7.18 -1.62
C SER A 57 1.45 5.84 -1.91
N LEU A 58 1.96 5.66 -3.14
CA LEU A 58 2.71 4.47 -3.51
C LEU A 58 4.03 4.35 -2.75
N PHE A 59 4.77 5.45 -2.58
CA PHE A 59 5.99 5.49 -1.76
C PHE A 59 5.72 5.05 -0.32
N GLU A 60 4.67 5.60 0.30
CA GLU A 60 4.25 5.21 1.66
C GLU A 60 3.92 3.71 1.72
N ARG A 61 3.19 3.18 0.73
CA ARG A 61 2.85 1.75 0.67
C ARG A 61 4.08 0.85 0.47
N VAL A 62 5.04 1.22 -0.37
CA VAL A 62 6.30 0.47 -0.52
C VAL A 62 7.06 0.44 0.79
N SER A 63 7.12 1.55 1.52
CA SER A 63 7.79 1.60 2.83
C SER A 63 7.14 0.65 3.85
N ILE A 64 5.80 0.55 3.84
CA ILE A 64 5.06 -0.36 4.70
C ILE A 64 5.33 -1.82 4.31
N ILE A 65 5.31 -2.13 3.01
CA ILE A 65 5.61 -3.48 2.52
C ILE A 65 7.04 -3.89 2.91
N TYR A 66 8.00 -2.98 2.77
CA TYR A 66 9.38 -3.22 3.18
C TYR A 66 9.50 -3.44 4.69
N ALA A 67 8.80 -2.66 5.51
CA ALA A 67 8.77 -2.86 6.96
C ALA A 67 8.13 -4.21 7.36
N LYS A 68 7.24 -4.77 6.53
CA LYS A 68 6.63 -6.09 6.72
C LYS A 68 7.47 -7.24 6.15
N ARG A 69 8.64 -6.98 5.58
CA ARG A 69 9.51 -8.01 4.99
C ARG A 69 9.91 -9.07 6.01
N ASP A 70 10.43 -8.65 7.16
CA ASP A 70 10.91 -9.57 8.19
C ASP A 70 9.76 -10.40 8.80
N LEU A 71 8.54 -9.85 8.81
CA LEU A 71 7.32 -10.59 9.16
C LEU A 71 7.03 -11.68 8.12
N ALA A 72 7.07 -11.37 6.82
CA ALA A 72 6.86 -12.35 5.75
C ALA A 72 7.89 -13.50 5.81
N GLU A 73 9.17 -13.17 6.05
CA GLU A 73 10.23 -14.17 6.25
C GLU A 73 9.96 -15.05 7.48
N THR A 74 9.48 -14.46 8.57
CA THR A 74 9.11 -15.20 9.79
C THR A 74 7.93 -16.14 9.53
N LEU A 75 6.89 -15.66 8.84
CA LEU A 75 5.71 -16.46 8.49
C LEU A 75 6.06 -17.65 7.58
N GLU A 76 6.97 -17.46 6.63
CA GLU A 76 7.48 -18.54 5.77
C GLU A 76 8.21 -19.62 6.61
N LYS A 77 9.10 -19.21 7.51
CA LYS A 77 9.81 -20.14 8.43
C LYS A 77 8.85 -20.87 9.37
N GLU A 78 7.84 -20.18 9.91
CA GLU A 78 6.80 -20.78 10.75
C GLU A 78 5.98 -21.81 9.97
N MET A 79 5.65 -21.53 8.71
CA MET A 79 4.98 -22.49 7.84
C MET A 79 5.85 -23.72 7.62
N GLU A 80 7.12 -23.56 7.24
CA GLU A 80 8.04 -24.69 7.04
C GLU A 80 8.19 -25.55 8.29
N PHE A 81 8.41 -24.93 9.46
CA PHE A 81 8.51 -25.61 10.73
C PHE A 81 7.21 -26.33 11.11
N GLY A 82 6.07 -25.64 10.93
CA GLY A 82 4.75 -26.19 11.20
C GLY A 82 4.39 -27.36 10.28
N PHE A 83 4.76 -27.30 8.99
CA PHE A 83 4.59 -28.42 8.05
C PHE A 83 5.43 -29.63 8.46
N ASN A 84 6.72 -29.42 8.78
CA ASN A 84 7.62 -30.49 9.19
C ASN A 84 7.11 -31.19 10.47
N ASN A 85 6.75 -30.42 11.49
CA ASN A 85 6.21 -30.99 12.73
C ASN A 85 4.84 -31.63 12.56
N SER A 86 3.94 -31.03 11.78
CA SER A 86 2.62 -31.62 11.52
C SER A 86 2.74 -32.95 10.78
N SER A 87 3.69 -33.06 9.84
CA SER A 87 3.97 -34.32 9.13
C SER A 87 4.48 -35.41 10.08
N GLU A 88 5.37 -35.06 11.01
CA GLU A 88 5.89 -35.99 12.00
C GLU A 88 4.80 -36.44 12.96
N ILE A 89 3.97 -35.51 13.46
CA ILE A 89 2.87 -35.85 14.37
C ILE A 89 1.80 -36.69 13.65
N LEU A 90 1.46 -36.39 12.40
CA LEU A 90 0.58 -37.23 11.59
C LEU A 90 1.14 -38.64 11.39
N SER A 91 2.46 -38.78 11.18
CA SER A 91 3.11 -40.08 11.07
C SER A 91 3.04 -40.87 12.40
N ARG A 92 3.20 -40.19 13.53
CA ARG A 92 3.11 -40.78 14.88
C ARG A 92 1.67 -41.12 15.25
N LEU A 93 0.70 -40.30 14.86
CA LEU A 93 -0.74 -40.57 15.03
C LEU A 93 -1.17 -41.79 14.21
N LYS A 94 -0.69 -41.92 12.97
CA LYS A 94 -0.95 -43.11 12.14
C LYS A 94 -0.38 -44.40 12.76
N LYS A 95 0.74 -44.30 13.49
CA LYS A 95 1.34 -45.41 14.26
C LYS A 95 0.70 -45.63 15.65
N GLY A 96 0.09 -44.60 16.23
CA GLY A 96 -0.48 -44.59 17.59
C GLY A 96 -1.99 -44.82 17.65
N ALA A 97 -2.70 -44.77 16.51
CA ALA A 97 -4.13 -45.07 16.41
C ALA A 97 -4.50 -46.49 16.88
N ASP A 98 -3.52 -47.39 17.00
CA ASP A 98 -3.68 -48.70 17.63
C ASP A 98 -3.84 -48.64 19.17
N LYS A 99 -3.70 -47.46 19.80
CA LYS A 99 -3.70 -47.28 21.27
C LYS A 99 -4.59 -46.12 21.75
N GLY A 100 -5.90 -46.21 21.44
CA GLY A 100 -7.04 -45.73 22.24
C GLY A 100 -7.11 -44.26 22.68
N ASP A 101 -6.29 -43.83 23.66
CA ASP A 101 -6.55 -42.60 24.45
C ASP A 101 -5.44 -41.53 24.40
N VAL A 102 -4.20 -41.91 24.05
CA VAL A 102 -3.11 -40.92 23.84
C VAL A 102 -3.37 -40.07 22.59
N ALA A 103 -4.19 -40.59 21.68
CA ALA A 103 -4.51 -39.99 20.40
C ALA A 103 -5.24 -38.64 20.51
N PHE A 104 -6.16 -38.42 21.47
CA PHE A 104 -7.02 -37.22 21.45
C PHE A 104 -6.27 -35.91 21.77
N LYS A 105 -5.43 -35.90 22.82
CA LYS A 105 -4.60 -34.72 23.14
C LYS A 105 -3.59 -34.43 22.03
N GLN A 106 -3.10 -35.48 21.38
CA GLN A 106 -2.13 -35.37 20.30
C GLN A 106 -2.80 -34.88 19.01
N VAL A 107 -4.02 -35.34 18.69
CA VAL A 107 -4.86 -34.82 17.59
C VAL A 107 -5.22 -33.36 17.81
N LYS A 108 -5.56 -32.94 19.05
CA LYS A 108 -5.85 -31.53 19.35
C LYS A 108 -4.63 -30.64 19.08
N ARG A 109 -3.44 -31.03 19.56
CA ARG A 109 -2.19 -30.31 19.28
C ARG A 109 -1.88 -30.24 17.78
N SER A 110 -2.10 -31.33 17.04
CA SER A 110 -1.95 -31.32 15.59
C SER A 110 -2.92 -30.36 14.91
N ARG A 111 -4.19 -30.35 15.34
CA ARG A 111 -5.20 -29.44 14.79
C ARG A 111 -4.81 -27.98 15.02
N ASP A 112 -4.39 -27.65 16.24
CA ASP A 112 -3.98 -26.28 16.60
C ASP A 112 -2.73 -25.86 15.80
N ALA A 113 -1.76 -26.78 15.63
CA ALA A 113 -0.57 -26.54 14.80
C ALA A 113 -0.91 -26.33 13.31
N VAL A 114 -1.80 -27.16 12.74
CA VAL A 114 -2.27 -27.01 11.36
C VAL A 114 -3.03 -25.69 11.18
N GLN A 115 -3.85 -25.30 12.16
CA GLN A 115 -4.56 -24.02 12.12
C GLN A 115 -3.58 -22.83 12.11
N GLY A 116 -2.53 -22.87 12.94
CA GLY A 116 -1.47 -21.86 12.92
C GLY A 116 -0.81 -21.72 11.55
N VAL A 117 -0.43 -22.84 10.91
CA VAL A 117 0.14 -22.85 9.56
C VAL A 117 -0.83 -22.26 8.52
N LEU A 118 -2.12 -22.57 8.63
CA LEU A 118 -3.14 -22.03 7.73
C LEU A 118 -3.29 -20.51 7.87
N ASP A 119 -3.20 -20.00 9.09
CA ASP A 119 -3.33 -18.57 9.34
C ASP A 119 -2.08 -17.80 8.89
N SER A 120 -0.87 -18.33 9.14
CA SER A 120 0.38 -17.76 8.60
C SER A 120 0.37 -17.76 7.06
N LYS A 121 -0.15 -18.81 6.43
CA LYS A 121 -0.29 -18.88 4.96
C LYS A 121 -1.25 -17.83 4.40
N LYS A 122 -2.39 -17.58 5.06
CA LYS A 122 -3.34 -16.54 4.62
C LYS A 122 -2.68 -15.16 4.65
N GLU A 123 -1.97 -14.86 5.75
CA GLU A 123 -1.29 -13.58 5.90
C GLU A 123 -0.22 -13.40 4.81
N LEU A 124 0.58 -14.44 4.55
CA LEU A 124 1.60 -14.39 3.49
C LEU A 124 0.98 -14.15 2.10
N ILE A 125 -0.18 -14.75 1.81
CA ILE A 125 -0.93 -14.52 0.56
C ILE A 125 -1.38 -13.06 0.45
N ILE A 126 -1.93 -12.49 1.54
CA ILE A 126 -2.36 -11.09 1.59
C ILE A 126 -1.17 -10.18 1.30
N LEU A 127 -0.05 -10.36 2.01
CA LEU A 127 1.17 -9.57 1.81
C LEU A 127 1.69 -9.68 0.39
N ASN A 128 1.69 -10.88 -0.19
CA ASN A 128 2.13 -11.09 -1.56
C ASN A 128 1.22 -10.39 -2.58
N SER A 129 -0.10 -10.45 -2.39
CA SER A 129 -1.05 -9.74 -3.25
C SER A 129 -0.88 -8.21 -3.15
N GLU A 130 -0.61 -7.70 -1.94
CA GLU A 130 -0.39 -6.27 -1.70
C GLU A 130 0.89 -5.81 -2.42
N TYR A 131 1.99 -6.56 -2.28
CA TYR A 131 3.25 -6.31 -2.97
C TYR A 131 3.05 -6.21 -4.50
N HIS A 132 2.45 -7.22 -5.13
CA HIS A 132 2.26 -7.22 -6.58
C HIS A 132 1.33 -6.10 -7.06
N SER A 133 0.31 -5.75 -6.27
CA SER A 133 -0.57 -4.62 -6.57
C SER A 133 0.21 -3.30 -6.59
N VAL A 134 1.04 -3.06 -5.57
CA VAL A 134 1.84 -1.84 -5.46
C VAL A 134 2.87 -1.75 -6.58
N VAL A 135 3.60 -2.83 -6.84
CA VAL A 135 4.60 -2.90 -7.91
C VAL A 135 4.01 -2.62 -9.29
N SER A 136 2.83 -3.16 -9.57
CA SER A 136 2.09 -2.87 -10.81
C SER A 136 1.75 -1.38 -10.92
N MET A 137 1.28 -0.76 -9.84
CA MET A 137 0.96 0.67 -9.82
C MET A 137 2.20 1.57 -9.96
N ILE A 138 3.35 1.16 -9.41
CA ILE A 138 4.62 1.87 -9.60
C ILE A 138 4.96 1.91 -11.09
N SER A 139 4.80 0.78 -11.78
CA SER A 139 5.12 0.63 -13.21
C SER A 139 4.32 1.58 -14.12
N ILE A 140 3.17 2.05 -13.64
CA ILE A 140 2.29 3.00 -14.34
C ILE A 140 2.58 4.45 -13.93
N SER A 141 2.94 4.67 -12.66
CA SER A 141 2.98 6.01 -12.06
C SER A 141 4.38 6.63 -12.05
N PHE A 142 5.42 5.80 -12.15
CA PHE A 142 6.82 6.21 -12.15
C PHE A 142 7.48 5.96 -13.51
N GLY A 143 8.57 6.69 -13.72
CA GLY A 143 9.39 6.74 -14.92
C GLY A 143 10.37 5.57 -15.05
N PRO A 144 11.24 5.66 -16.07
CA PRO A 144 12.06 4.53 -16.51
C PRO A 144 13.11 4.07 -15.49
N GLU A 145 13.66 4.97 -14.67
CA GLU A 145 14.67 4.61 -13.67
C GLU A 145 14.06 3.79 -12.54
N THR A 146 12.91 4.22 -12.01
CA THR A 146 12.17 3.44 -11.01
C THR A 146 11.74 2.08 -11.58
N ASN A 147 11.24 2.06 -12.82
CA ASN A 147 10.78 0.83 -13.46
C ASN A 147 11.92 -0.17 -13.75
N LYS A 148 13.13 0.33 -14.01
CA LYS A 148 14.32 -0.50 -14.17
C LYS A 148 14.68 -1.20 -12.86
N ILE A 149 14.54 -0.53 -11.71
CA ILE A 149 14.80 -1.13 -10.39
C ILE A 149 13.70 -2.14 -10.06
N VAL A 150 12.43 -1.81 -10.29
CA VAL A 150 11.31 -2.75 -10.15
C VAL A 150 11.53 -4.03 -10.97
N SER A 151 12.00 -3.87 -12.21
CA SER A 151 12.30 -5.00 -13.09
C SER A 151 13.42 -5.87 -12.54
N LYS A 152 14.47 -5.28 -11.94
CA LYS A 152 15.54 -6.03 -11.27
C LYS A 152 15.00 -6.84 -10.10
N ILE A 153 14.26 -6.19 -9.20
CA ILE A 153 13.63 -6.82 -8.04
C ILE A 153 12.77 -8.02 -8.48
N ASN A 154 11.90 -7.83 -9.48
CA ASN A 154 11.02 -8.88 -10.00
C ASN A 154 11.73 -9.97 -10.80
N SER A 155 12.94 -9.70 -11.32
CA SER A 155 13.76 -10.68 -12.04
C SER A 155 14.59 -11.56 -11.12
N SER A 156 14.72 -11.20 -9.84
CA SER A 156 15.28 -12.09 -8.84
C SER A 156 14.40 -13.34 -8.77
N LYS A 157 15.03 -14.52 -8.74
CA LYS A 157 14.29 -15.79 -8.62
C LYS A 157 13.72 -16.00 -7.21
N ASP A 158 14.08 -15.11 -6.30
CA ASP A 158 13.73 -15.18 -4.90
C ASP A 158 12.35 -14.54 -4.69
N VAL A 159 11.67 -14.97 -3.64
CA VAL A 159 10.44 -14.32 -3.18
C VAL A 159 10.74 -12.87 -2.80
N TRP A 160 9.80 -11.95 -3.00
CA TRP A 160 10.08 -10.51 -2.87
C TRP A 160 10.57 -10.12 -1.45
N TRP A 161 10.19 -10.88 -0.42
CA TRP A 161 10.64 -10.65 0.94
C TRP A 161 12.06 -11.15 1.23
N GLN A 162 12.68 -11.87 0.30
CA GLN A 162 14.09 -12.28 0.35
C GLN A 162 14.99 -11.39 -0.52
N VAL A 163 14.41 -10.43 -1.24
CA VAL A 163 15.16 -9.46 -2.04
C VAL A 163 16.10 -8.64 -1.16
N ASN A 164 17.30 -8.38 -1.68
CA ASN A 164 18.34 -7.61 -0.99
C ASN A 164 17.81 -6.22 -0.56
N SER A 165 18.05 -5.83 0.69
CA SER A 165 17.67 -4.51 1.23
C SER A 165 18.16 -3.36 0.35
N ASN A 166 19.34 -3.48 -0.25
CA ASN A 166 19.91 -2.45 -1.11
C ASN A 166 19.07 -2.20 -2.38
N GLU A 167 18.35 -3.21 -2.87
CA GLU A 167 17.46 -3.04 -4.03
C GLU A 167 16.19 -2.28 -3.65
N PHE A 168 15.64 -2.54 -2.46
CA PHE A 168 14.53 -1.76 -1.90
C PHE A 168 14.94 -0.31 -1.59
N ASP A 169 16.11 -0.10 -0.99
CA ASP A 169 16.63 1.24 -0.73
C ASP A 169 16.83 2.01 -2.04
N SER A 170 17.35 1.34 -3.08
CA SER A 170 17.48 1.90 -4.41
C SER A 170 16.12 2.26 -5.03
N LEU A 171 15.11 1.40 -4.86
CA LEU A 171 13.75 1.66 -5.32
C LEU A 171 13.18 2.91 -4.64
N MET A 172 13.28 2.98 -3.31
CA MET A 172 12.79 4.10 -2.51
C MET A 172 13.50 5.41 -2.90
N GLN A 173 14.81 5.38 -3.09
CA GLN A 173 15.57 6.55 -3.54
C GLN A 173 15.13 7.02 -4.92
N SER A 174 14.98 6.11 -5.89
CA SER A 174 14.52 6.45 -7.24
C SER A 174 13.11 7.06 -7.24
N MET A 175 12.21 6.52 -6.41
CA MET A 175 10.86 7.09 -6.25
C MET A 175 10.91 8.50 -5.66
N LEU A 176 11.77 8.75 -4.66
CA LEU A 176 11.97 10.09 -4.10
C LEU A 176 12.52 11.06 -5.14
N ASP A 177 13.54 10.64 -5.90
CA ASP A 177 14.17 11.47 -6.92
C ASP A 177 13.15 11.87 -8.00
N GLU A 178 12.32 10.95 -8.48
CA GLU A 178 11.28 11.26 -9.47
C GLU A 178 10.13 12.11 -8.90
N MET A 179 9.77 11.95 -7.62
CA MET A 179 8.80 12.84 -6.97
C MET A 179 9.34 14.27 -6.80
N TYR A 180 10.64 14.41 -6.54
CA TYR A 180 11.26 15.71 -6.25
C TYR A 180 11.67 16.46 -7.52
N TYR A 181 12.25 15.74 -8.49
CA TYR A 181 12.77 16.32 -9.73
C TYR A 181 11.81 16.21 -10.92
N GLY A 182 10.70 15.47 -10.78
CA GLY A 182 9.66 15.37 -11.79
C GLY A 182 10.09 14.65 -13.08
N LEU A 183 11.11 13.79 -12.99
CA LEU A 183 11.56 12.94 -14.09
C LEU A 183 10.57 11.81 -14.38
#